data_AF-A0AAD9CLN4-F1
#
_entry.id   AF-A0AAD9CLN4-F1
#
_cell.length_a   1.000
_cell.length_b   1.000
_cell.length_c   1.000
_cell.angle_alpha   90.00
_cell.angle_beta   90.00
_cell.angle_gamma   90.00
#
_symmetry.space_group_name_H-M   'P 1'
#
loop_
_entity.id
_entity.type
_entity.pdbx_description
1 polymer ?
#
loop_
_entity_poly.entity_id
_entity_poly.type
_entity_poly.pdbx_seq_one_letter_code
_entity_poly.pdbx_strand_id
1 'polypeptide(L)'
;MVLKKAWQKKIVVEGRPLIFDHDYATEVVQKRKAYSGIKKLLKERGIRFQTPLTKMRIHWDDGLKLYGSAQEAACDMRKRGFSVGPTGSTAPDLEATLERLHQGLPWQRVGERRDRTARRAKEKLQELERFTQDSE
;
A
#
# COMPACT_ATOMS: atom_id res chain seq x y z
N MET A 1 -13.67 13.29 10.12
CA MET A 1 -12.77 12.66 9.13
C MET A 1 -12.64 11.17 9.45
N VAL A 2 -13.01 10.29 8.52
CA VAL A 2 -13.15 8.83 8.75
C VAL A 2 -11.81 8.16 9.05
N LEU A 3 -10.76 8.45 8.28
CA LEU A 3 -9.41 7.87 8.48
C LEU A 3 -8.83 8.19 9.86
N LYS A 4 -9.00 9.43 10.35
CA LYS A 4 -8.54 9.82 11.69
C LYS A 4 -9.20 8.97 12.79
N LYS A 5 -10.49 8.65 12.66
CA LYS A 5 -11.19 7.76 13.60
C LYS A 5 -10.76 6.30 13.42
N ALA A 6 -10.52 5.86 12.18
CA ALA A 6 -10.06 4.51 11.88
C ALA A 6 -8.67 4.23 12.46
N TRP A 7 -7.73 5.18 12.39
CA TRP A 7 -6.39 5.01 12.95
C TRP A 7 -6.30 5.01 14.47
N GLN A 8 -7.35 5.45 15.17
CA GLN A 8 -7.39 5.43 16.64
C GLN A 8 -7.72 4.04 17.19
N LYS A 9 -8.23 3.12 16.36
CA LYS A 9 -8.72 1.81 16.79
C LYS A 9 -8.19 0.73 15.87
N LYS A 10 -7.86 -0.43 16.45
CA LYS A 10 -7.58 -1.62 15.64
C LYS A 10 -8.91 -2.20 15.16
N ILE A 11 -9.19 -2.08 13.87
CA ILE A 11 -10.41 -2.61 13.25
C ILE A 11 -10.10 -3.99 12.67
N VAL A 12 -10.91 -4.98 13.02
CA VAL A 12 -10.76 -6.37 12.58
C VAL A 12 -12.07 -6.80 11.94
N VAL A 13 -12.00 -7.40 10.75
CA VAL A 13 -13.14 -7.93 10.01
C VAL A 13 -12.82 -9.40 9.71
N GLU A 14 -13.72 -10.31 10.07
CA GLU A 14 -13.54 -11.76 9.84
C GLU A 14 -12.20 -12.31 10.39
N GLY A 15 -11.78 -11.80 11.56
CA GLY A 15 -10.50 -12.20 12.18
C GLY A 15 -9.25 -11.61 11.53
N ARG A 16 -9.37 -10.79 10.47
CA ARG A 16 -8.25 -10.14 9.79
C ARG A 16 -8.16 -8.65 10.11
N PRO A 17 -6.96 -8.12 10.40
CA PRO A 17 -6.79 -6.69 10.65
C PRO A 17 -7.02 -5.91 9.35
N LEU A 18 -7.92 -4.94 9.39
CA LEU A 18 -8.18 -4.04 8.26
C LEU A 18 -7.28 -2.81 8.38
N ILE A 19 -6.52 -2.53 7.32
CA ILE A 19 -5.59 -1.40 7.25
C ILE A 19 -6.24 -0.29 6.45
N PHE A 20 -6.27 0.91 7.03
CA PHE A 20 -6.75 2.11 6.37
C PHE A 20 -5.56 3.00 6.03
N ASP A 21 -5.47 3.43 4.77
CA ASP A 21 -4.48 4.41 4.34
C ASP A 21 -5.13 5.42 3.40
N HIS A 22 -4.39 6.47 3.06
CA HIS A 22 -4.76 7.42 2.04
C HIS A 22 -4.50 6.83 0.64
N ASP A 23 -5.42 7.08 -0.29
CA ASP A 23 -5.24 6.81 -1.71
C ASP A 23 -4.39 7.93 -2.33
N TYR A 24 -3.08 7.85 -2.15
CA TYR A 24 -2.13 8.80 -2.70
C TYR A 24 -1.75 8.45 -4.14
N ALA A 25 -1.60 9.47 -4.98
CA ALA A 25 -0.99 9.31 -6.31
C ALA A 25 0.39 8.65 -6.21
N THR A 26 0.74 7.87 -7.23
CA THR A 26 2.00 7.09 -7.31
C THR A 26 3.24 7.97 -7.06
N GLU A 27 3.26 9.19 -7.61
CA GLU A 27 4.33 10.17 -7.41
C GLU A 27 4.52 10.57 -5.94
N VAL A 28 3.41 10.72 -5.19
CA VAL A 28 3.45 11.07 -3.77
C VAL A 28 4.01 9.90 -2.96
N VAL A 29 3.60 8.67 -3.30
CA VAL A 29 4.13 7.46 -2.67
C VAL A 29 5.64 7.32 -2.93
N GLN A 30 6.09 7.55 -4.16
CA GLN A 30 7.51 7.50 -4.52
C GLN A 30 8.33 8.55 -3.73
N LYS A 31 7.86 9.80 -3.68
CA LYS A 31 8.51 10.86 -2.88
C LYS A 31 8.60 10.49 -1.40
N ARG A 32 7.55 9.87 -0.84
CA ARG A 32 7.57 9.38 0.55
C ARG A 32 8.55 8.23 0.76
N LYS A 33 8.68 7.33 -0.22
CA LYS A 33 9.66 6.23 -0.20
C LYS A 33 11.10 6.72 -0.27
N ALA A 34 11.37 7.80 -0.99
CA ALA A 34 12.72 8.36 -1.09
C ALA A 34 13.33 8.74 0.28
N TYR A 35 12.49 9.10 1.26
CA TYR A 35 12.94 9.40 2.62
C TYR A 35 13.21 8.16 3.49
N SER A 36 12.98 6.93 3.01
CA SER A 36 13.01 5.73 3.86
C SER A 36 14.37 5.49 4.53
N GLY A 37 15.47 5.69 3.79
CA GLY A 37 16.83 5.57 4.36
C GLY A 37 17.08 6.61 5.46
N ILE A 38 16.65 7.85 5.22
CA ILE A 38 16.74 8.93 6.20
C ILE A 38 15.91 8.61 7.45
N LYS A 39 14.68 8.09 7.29
CA LYS A 39 13.81 7.72 8.41
C LYS A 39 14.44 6.65 9.30
N LYS A 40 15.10 5.64 8.71
CA LYS A 40 15.80 4.60 9.48
C LYS A 40 16.87 5.23 10.37
N LEU A 41 17.73 6.05 9.78
CA LEU A 41 18.81 6.71 10.48
C LEU A 41 18.31 7.68 11.56
N LEU A 42 17.26 8.46 11.29
CA LEU A 42 16.65 9.34 12.31
C LEU A 42 16.06 8.54 13.48
N LYS A 43 15.43 7.39 13.22
CA LYS A 43 14.93 6.50 14.28
C LYS A 43 16.07 5.93 15.12
N GLU A 44 17.15 5.45 14.49
CA GLU A 44 18.33 4.92 15.17
C GLU A 44 18.98 5.96 16.09
N ARG A 45 18.94 7.23 15.69
CA ARG A 45 19.47 8.36 16.46
C ARG A 45 18.47 8.96 17.46
N GLY A 46 17.24 8.44 17.53
CA GLY A 46 16.20 8.97 18.42
C GLY A 46 15.68 10.37 18.05
N ILE A 47 15.94 10.84 16.81
CA ILE A 47 15.54 12.17 16.36
C ILE A 47 14.07 12.16 15.94
N ARG A 48 13.31 13.14 16.44
CA ARG A 48 11.89 13.29 16.08
C ARG A 48 11.74 13.85 14.67
N PHE A 49 10.87 13.22 13.89
CA PHE A 49 10.54 13.68 12.53
C PHE A 49 9.08 13.43 12.18
N GLN A 50 8.59 14.18 11.20
CA GLN A 50 7.27 14.02 10.60
C GLN A 50 7.39 14.07 9.07
N THR A 51 6.55 13.33 8.35
CA THR A 51 6.50 13.39 6.87
C THR A 51 5.12 13.82 6.39
N PRO A 52 4.76 15.10 6.54
CA PRO A 52 3.52 15.65 6.01
C PRO A 52 3.54 15.62 4.47
N LEU A 53 2.63 14.84 3.89
CA LEU A 53 2.50 14.64 2.44
C LEU A 53 3.85 14.23 1.81
N THR A 54 4.48 15.11 1.03
CA THR A 54 5.76 14.91 0.32
C THR A 54 6.96 15.59 0.98
N LYS A 55 6.74 16.39 2.03
CA LYS A 55 7.79 17.11 2.74
C LYS A 55 8.20 16.36 4.01
N MET A 56 9.40 16.60 4.51
CA MET A 56 9.85 16.04 5.78
C MET A 56 10.24 17.14 6.75
N ARG A 57 9.71 17.07 7.98
CA ARG A 57 10.10 17.93 9.10
C ARG A 57 10.99 17.14 10.02
N ILE A 58 12.16 17.68 10.33
CA ILE A 58 13.08 17.08 11.32
C ILE A 58 13.26 18.09 12.45
N HIS A 59 13.15 17.61 13.68
CA HIS A 59 13.37 18.40 14.88
C HIS A 59 14.84 18.23 15.29
N TRP A 60 15.67 19.18 14.89
CA TRP A 60 17.07 19.25 15.31
C TRP A 60 17.19 20.00 16.64
N ASP A 61 18.39 19.96 17.23
CA ASP A 61 18.71 20.72 18.44
C ASP A 61 18.63 22.24 18.21
N ASP A 62 18.99 22.68 17.00
CA ASP A 62 18.88 24.07 16.52
C ASP A 62 17.44 24.44 16.09
N GLY A 63 16.50 23.51 16.22
CA GLY A 63 15.08 23.74 15.92
C GLY A 63 14.54 22.93 14.74
N LEU A 64 13.32 23.28 14.32
CA LEU A 64 12.59 22.56 13.30
C LEU A 64 13.03 22.98 11.90
N LYS A 65 13.46 22.01 11.08
CA LYS A 65 13.78 22.23 9.66
C LYS A 65 12.85 21.42 8.77
N LEU A 66 12.31 22.10 7.74
CA LEU A 66 11.43 21.52 6.73
C LEU A 66 12.21 21.30 5.43
N TYR A 67 12.16 20.09 4.91
CA TYR A 67 12.80 19.69 3.66
C TYR A 67 11.74 19.42 2.59
N GLY A 68 11.99 19.94 1.39
CA GLY A 68 11.12 19.74 0.23
C GLY A 68 11.40 18.43 -0.51
N SER A 69 12.62 17.88 -0.36
CA SER A 69 13.03 16.64 -1.02
C SER A 69 13.91 15.76 -0.14
N ALA A 70 13.99 14.47 -0.49
CA ALA A 70 14.88 13.51 0.18
C ALA A 70 16.35 13.86 -0.05
N GLN A 71 16.71 14.38 -1.22
CA GLN A 71 18.07 14.78 -1.53
C GLN A 71 18.53 15.96 -0.67
N GLU A 72 17.67 16.95 -0.48
CA GLU A 72 17.95 18.10 0.39
C GLU A 72 18.18 17.66 1.84
N ALA A 73 17.31 16.79 2.35
CA ALA A 73 17.44 16.22 3.69
C ALA A 73 18.73 15.38 3.82
N ALA A 74 19.06 14.54 2.84
CA ALA A 74 20.29 13.75 2.85
C ALA A 74 21.55 14.62 2.81
N CYS A 75 21.54 15.71 2.04
CA CYS A 75 22.65 16.65 1.98
C CYS A 75 22.87 17.33 3.34
N ASP A 76 21.80 17.79 3.99
CA ASP A 76 21.89 18.39 5.32
C ASP A 76 22.34 17.39 6.39
N MET A 77 21.87 16.14 6.32
CA MET A 77 22.34 15.07 7.20
C MET A 77 23.82 14.79 7.03
N ARG A 78 24.33 14.76 5.79
CA ARG A 78 25.76 14.57 5.53
C ARG A 78 26.58 15.74 6.07
N LYS A 79 26.11 16.98 5.90
CA LYS A 79 26.74 18.18 6.49
C LYS A 79 26.81 18.11 8.01
N ARG A 80 25.82 17.51 8.66
CA ARG A 80 25.77 17.27 10.11
C ARG A 80 26.59 16.04 10.56
N GLY A 81 27.34 15.40 9.65
CA GLY A 81 28.24 14.28 9.97
C GLY A 81 27.57 12.90 9.95
N PHE A 82 26.35 12.77 9.44
CA PHE A 82 25.71 11.47 9.34
C PHE A 82 26.07 10.75 8.02
N SER A 83 26.40 9.46 8.12
CA SER A 83 26.59 8.61 6.94
C SER A 83 25.23 8.20 6.36
N VAL A 84 24.72 9.00 5.43
CA VAL A 84 23.52 8.66 4.65
C VAL A 84 23.97 7.91 3.40
N GLY A 85 23.68 6.61 3.33
CA GLY A 85 23.85 5.82 2.11
C GLY A 85 23.07 6.43 0.94
N PRO A 86 23.38 6.07 -0.32
CA PRO A 86 22.70 6.62 -1.48
C PRO A 86 21.18 6.51 -1.30
N THR A 87 20.47 7.63 -1.46
CA THR A 87 19.00 7.69 -1.37
C THR A 87 18.41 6.96 -2.56
N GLY A 88 18.41 5.64 -2.49
CA GLY A 88 17.98 4.72 -3.52
C GLY A 88 18.39 3.31 -3.11
N SER A 89 17.40 2.42 -2.97
CA SER A 89 17.61 0.97 -2.82
C SER A 89 18.25 0.47 -1.52
N THR A 90 17.59 0.67 -0.37
CA THR A 90 17.53 -0.41 0.65
C THR A 90 16.25 -0.29 1.48
N ALA A 91 15.10 -0.45 0.84
CA ALA A 91 13.91 -0.88 1.57
C ALA A 91 14.07 -2.39 1.88
N PRO A 92 13.57 -2.89 3.02
CA PRO A 92 13.18 -4.30 3.05
C PRO A 92 12.23 -4.51 1.88
N ASP A 93 12.50 -5.56 1.12
CA ASP A 93 11.91 -5.82 -0.18
C ASP A 93 10.38 -5.65 -0.14
N LEU A 94 9.90 -4.59 -0.77
CA LEU A 94 8.47 -4.32 -0.89
C LEU A 94 7.85 -5.35 -1.82
N GLU A 95 8.61 -5.94 -2.74
CA GLU A 95 8.20 -7.13 -3.49
C GLU A 95 7.89 -8.24 -2.48
N ALA A 96 8.83 -8.66 -1.63
CA ALA A 96 8.56 -9.64 -0.57
C ALA A 96 7.43 -9.25 0.40
N THR A 97 7.23 -7.96 0.67
CA THR A 97 6.15 -7.48 1.57
C THR A 97 4.78 -7.49 0.87
N LEU A 98 4.73 -7.06 -0.39
CA LEU A 98 3.54 -7.12 -1.25
C LEU A 98 3.22 -8.55 -1.64
N GLU A 99 4.22 -9.38 -1.84
CA GLU A 99 4.13 -10.80 -2.15
C GLU A 99 3.64 -11.58 -0.92
N ARG A 100 4.10 -11.26 0.30
CA ARG A 100 3.44 -11.74 1.54
C ARG A 100 1.98 -11.28 1.67
N LEU A 101 1.66 -10.06 1.23
CA LEU A 101 0.28 -9.56 1.24
C LEU A 101 -0.57 -10.25 0.16
N HIS A 102 -0.05 -10.48 -1.03
CA HIS A 102 -0.70 -11.20 -2.13
C HIS A 102 -0.90 -12.68 -1.79
N GLN A 103 0.08 -13.33 -1.16
CA GLN A 103 0.00 -14.72 -0.69
C GLN A 103 -0.95 -14.87 0.50
N GLY A 104 -1.14 -13.82 1.32
CA GLY A 104 -2.01 -13.82 2.50
C GLY A 104 -3.46 -13.40 2.25
N LEU A 105 -3.80 -12.95 1.03
CA LEU A 105 -5.14 -12.54 0.64
C LEU A 105 -5.74 -13.59 -0.30
N PRO A 106 -6.70 -14.43 0.14
CA PRO A 106 -7.57 -15.15 -0.76
C PRO A 106 -8.53 -14.13 -1.39
N TRP A 107 -8.03 -13.34 -2.35
CA TRP A 107 -8.90 -12.72 -3.33
C TRP A 107 -9.47 -13.85 -4.18
N GLN A 108 -10.50 -14.50 -3.64
CA GLN A 108 -11.28 -15.47 -4.36
C GLN A 108 -12.03 -14.69 -5.44
N ARG A 109 -11.63 -14.86 -6.71
CA ARG A 109 -12.46 -14.42 -7.84
C ARG A 109 -13.82 -15.08 -7.65
N VAL A 110 -14.84 -14.29 -7.31
CA VAL A 110 -16.25 -14.73 -7.35
C VAL A 110 -16.61 -14.89 -8.82
N GLY A 111 -16.12 -15.96 -9.44
CA GLY A 111 -16.20 -16.18 -10.89
C GLY A 111 -16.22 -17.67 -11.27
N GLU A 112 -15.60 -18.56 -10.51
CA GLU A 112 -15.58 -19.99 -10.87
C GLU A 112 -16.88 -20.75 -10.55
N ARG A 113 -17.78 -20.17 -9.75
CA ARG A 113 -19.09 -20.78 -9.50
C ARG A 113 -20.12 -20.49 -10.61
N ARG A 114 -19.72 -19.81 -11.71
CA ARG A 114 -20.60 -19.58 -12.86
C ARG A 114 -20.72 -20.78 -13.80
N ASP A 115 -19.83 -21.77 -13.74
CA ASP A 115 -19.87 -22.83 -14.76
C ASP A 115 -21.01 -23.84 -14.58
N ARG A 116 -21.39 -24.21 -13.36
CA ARG A 116 -22.44 -25.23 -13.17
C ARG A 116 -23.85 -24.70 -13.44
N THR A 117 -24.14 -23.49 -12.98
CA THR A 117 -25.46 -22.87 -13.18
C THR A 117 -25.62 -22.35 -14.61
N ALA A 118 -24.56 -21.81 -15.22
CA ALA A 118 -24.60 -21.40 -16.63
C ALA A 118 -24.67 -22.61 -17.58
N ARG A 119 -23.98 -23.73 -17.28
CA ARG A 119 -24.15 -24.98 -18.05
C ARG A 119 -25.58 -25.52 -17.96
N ARG A 120 -26.15 -25.61 -16.75
CA ARG A 120 -27.56 -26.02 -16.57
C ARG A 120 -28.56 -25.10 -17.28
N ALA A 121 -28.30 -23.79 -17.30
CA ALA A 121 -29.14 -22.84 -18.01
C ALA A 121 -29.04 -23.00 -19.54
N LYS A 122 -27.84 -23.28 -20.07
CA LYS A 122 -27.62 -23.58 -21.49
C LYS A 122 -28.26 -24.91 -21.91
N GLU A 123 -28.17 -25.94 -21.07
CA GLU A 123 -28.81 -27.25 -21.32
C GLU A 123 -30.34 -27.12 -21.41
N LYS A 124 -30.96 -26.36 -20.49
CA LYS A 124 -32.41 -26.10 -20.55
C LYS A 124 -32.86 -25.31 -21.77
N LEU A 125 -32.05 -24.36 -22.23
CA LEU A 125 -32.34 -23.60 -23.47
C LEU A 125 -32.28 -24.51 -24.71
N GLN A 126 -31.28 -25.39 -24.78
CA GLN A 126 -31.15 -26.35 -25.89
C GLN A 126 -32.25 -27.43 -25.89
N GLU A 127 -32.75 -27.84 -24.72
CA GLU A 127 -33.91 -28.74 -24.63
C GLU A 127 -35.19 -28.08 -25.14
N LEU A 128 -35.41 -26.80 -24.82
CA LEU A 128 -36.56 -26.03 -25.32
C LEU A 128 -36.49 -25.82 -26.84
N GLU A 129 -35.32 -25.47 -27.37
CA GLU A 129 -35.12 -25.28 -28.81
C GLU A 129 -35.37 -26.57 -29.60
N ARG A 130 -34.97 -27.74 -29.08
CA ARG A 130 -35.27 -29.04 -29.69
C ARG A 130 -36.77 -29.37 -29.63
N PHE A 131 -37.43 -29.09 -28.50
CA PHE A 131 -38.86 -29.35 -28.35
C PHE A 131 -39.73 -28.51 -29.30
N THR A 132 -39.29 -27.29 -29.62
CA THR A 132 -39.97 -26.43 -30.61
C THR A 132 -39.74 -26.84 -32.05
N GLN A 133 -38.72 -27.64 -32.34
CA GLN A 133 -38.35 -28.06 -33.70
C GLN A 133 -38.99 -29.41 -34.10
N ASP A 134 -39.43 -30.21 -33.13
CA ASP A 134 -40.16 -31.47 -33.32
C ASP A 134 -41.70 -31.29 -33.29
N SER A 135 -42.21 -30.05 -33.19
CA SER A 135 -43.66 -29.72 -33.15
C SER A 135 -44.17 -29.00 -34.41
N GLU A 136 -43.48 -29.14 -35.54
CA GLU A 136 -43.98 -28.80 -36.89
C GLU A 136 -44.08 -30.05 -37.77
#